data_AF-A0A1U7YIB1-F1
#
_entry.id   AF-A0A1U7YIB1-F1
#
_cell.length_a   1.000
_cell.length_b   1.000
_cell.length_c   1.000
_cell.angle_alpha   90.00
_cell.angle_beta   90.00
_cell.angle_gamma   90.00
#
_symmetry.space_group_name_H-M   'P 1'
#
loop_
_entity.id
_entity.type
_entity.pdbx_description
1 polymer ?
#
loop_
_entity_poly.entity_id
_entity_poly.type
_entity_poly.pdbx_seq_one_letter_code
_entity_poly.pdbx_strand_id
1 'polypeptide(L)'
;MALGDLMASRLSQSSAALDEFGNHHEDEAERSSNNVRDLDTTATASSSSSYVVGGGGGVVGGDNNAMTTTTSMAYLPQTIVLCELRHDGFEDCVPSGPSDTGLVSKWRPRDRMKTGCVALVLCLNISVDPPDVIKISPCARMECWVDPFSMAPQKALETIGRTLNQQYERWQPRAKYKISLDPTVDEVKKLCTTCRKYAKSERVLFHYNGHGVPKPTANGEIWLFNKSYTQYIPLPISDLDSWLKTPSIYVFDCSAAGMIVNAFIELQDWTASGSSGTSARDCILLAACEAHETLPQSAEFPADVFTSCLTTPIKMALRWFCTRSLLRESLDYSLIDRIPGRQTDRKTLLGELNWIFTAVTDTIAWNVLPHELFQRLFRQDLLVASLFRNFLLAERIMRSANCSPVSYPMLPPTHQHHMWDAWDMAAEICLSQLPILVEDPNAEFQPSPFFTEQLTAFEVWLDHGSKDKKPPEQLPIVLQVLLSQCHRFRALVLLGRFLDMGPWAVDLALSVGIFPYVLKLLQTTTPELRQILVFIWTKILALDK
;
A
#
# COMPACT_ATOMS: atom_id res chain seq x y z
N MET A 1 15.11 -63.10 -29.67
CA MET A 1 16.11 -62.96 -30.77
C MET A 1 16.67 -61.55 -30.69
N ALA A 2 17.98 -61.40 -30.88
CA ALA A 2 18.69 -60.14 -30.66
C ALA A 2 19.19 -59.53 -31.99
N LEU A 3 19.28 -58.20 -32.04
CA LEU A 3 20.05 -57.33 -32.95
C LEU A 3 19.53 -55.90 -32.70
N GLY A 4 20.34 -54.84 -32.58
CA GLY A 4 21.80 -54.72 -32.61
C GLY A 4 22.18 -53.23 -32.73
N ASP A 5 23.23 -52.80 -32.05
CA ASP A 5 23.67 -51.42 -31.81
C ASP A 5 23.84 -50.49 -33.03
N LEU A 6 23.82 -49.16 -32.81
CA LEU A 6 25.05 -48.33 -32.85
C LEU A 6 24.85 -46.84 -32.50
N MET A 7 25.82 -46.28 -31.78
CA MET A 7 25.97 -44.82 -31.58
C MET A 7 26.67 -44.15 -32.77
N ALA A 8 26.46 -42.84 -32.95
CA ALA A 8 27.54 -41.91 -33.29
C ALA A 8 27.19 -40.46 -32.93
N SER A 9 28.08 -39.80 -32.19
CA SER A 9 28.07 -38.36 -31.94
C SER A 9 28.81 -37.60 -33.05
N ARG A 10 28.47 -36.33 -33.28
CA ARG A 10 29.36 -35.35 -33.93
C ARG A 10 29.24 -33.96 -33.31
N LEU A 11 30.24 -33.62 -32.50
CA LEU A 11 30.68 -32.24 -32.33
C LEU A 11 31.44 -31.81 -33.59
N SER A 12 31.37 -30.52 -33.94
CA SER A 12 32.38 -29.86 -34.75
C SER A 12 32.79 -28.56 -34.07
N GLN A 13 34.09 -28.42 -33.82
CA GLN A 13 34.71 -27.20 -33.29
C GLN A 13 35.00 -26.23 -34.44
N SER A 14 35.19 -24.95 -34.10
CA SER A 14 36.12 -23.93 -34.67
C SER A 14 35.50 -22.54 -34.41
N SER A 15 36.21 -21.49 -33.96
CA SER A 15 37.55 -21.34 -33.38
C SER A 15 37.63 -19.91 -32.82
N ALA A 16 38.39 -19.68 -31.75
CA ALA A 16 38.55 -18.34 -31.17
C ALA A 16 39.46 -17.42 -32.02
N ALA A 17 39.22 -16.11 -31.92
CA ALA A 17 40.25 -15.08 -32.04
C ALA A 17 39.82 -13.86 -31.19
N LEU A 18 40.76 -13.33 -30.40
CA LEU A 18 40.64 -12.04 -29.72
C LEU A 18 41.12 -10.94 -30.66
N ASP A 19 40.73 -9.69 -30.41
CA ASP A 19 41.70 -8.61 -30.20
C ASP A 19 41.03 -7.36 -29.61
N GLU A 20 41.66 -6.79 -28.58
CA GLU A 20 41.48 -5.39 -28.16
C GLU A 20 42.40 -4.50 -29.01
N PHE A 21 42.02 -3.24 -29.28
CA PHE A 21 42.87 -2.04 -29.05
C PHE A 21 42.24 -0.74 -29.59
N GLY A 22 42.14 0.27 -28.72
CA GLY A 22 42.79 1.58 -28.93
C GLY A 22 42.19 2.66 -29.87
N ASN A 23 41.60 3.68 -29.22
CA ASN A 23 41.86 5.13 -29.39
C ASN A 23 41.37 5.99 -30.60
N HIS A 24 40.73 7.11 -30.20
CA HIS A 24 40.85 8.53 -30.63
C HIS A 24 40.74 8.96 -32.12
N HIS A 25 39.67 9.72 -32.43
CA HIS A 25 39.61 11.18 -32.73
C HIS A 25 38.19 11.47 -33.28
N GLU A 26 37.41 12.44 -32.79
CA GLU A 26 37.52 13.92 -32.92
C GLU A 26 37.34 14.48 -34.34
N ASP A 27 36.26 15.27 -34.48
CA ASP A 27 36.03 16.48 -35.31
C ASP A 27 34.54 16.51 -35.75
N GLU A 28 33.73 17.47 -35.28
CA GLU A 28 33.52 18.83 -35.84
C GLU A 28 32.81 18.84 -37.22
N ALA A 29 31.91 19.77 -37.59
CA ALA A 29 31.12 20.78 -36.87
C ALA A 29 30.02 21.34 -37.82
N GLU A 30 29.08 22.13 -37.28
CA GLU A 30 28.42 23.35 -37.84
C GLU A 30 26.97 23.47 -37.32
N ARG A 31 26.65 24.37 -36.39
CA ARG A 31 26.51 25.85 -36.47
C ARG A 31 25.34 26.36 -37.34
N SER A 32 24.33 26.90 -36.65
CA SER A 32 23.82 28.24 -36.98
C SER A 32 23.59 29.04 -35.69
N SER A 33 23.97 30.32 -35.70
CA SER A 33 24.17 31.16 -34.52
C SER A 33 23.07 32.20 -34.32
N ASN A 34 22.89 32.70 -33.08
CA ASN A 34 22.87 34.14 -32.77
C ASN A 34 22.79 34.45 -31.25
N ASN A 35 23.96 34.66 -30.61
CA ASN A 35 24.43 35.97 -30.09
C ASN A 35 23.37 37.06 -29.78
N VAL A 36 23.45 37.89 -28.72
CA VAL A 36 24.39 38.14 -27.59
C VAL A 36 23.48 38.72 -26.44
N ARG A 37 23.75 38.72 -25.12
CA ARG A 37 24.92 39.15 -24.33
C ARG A 37 24.92 38.57 -22.90
N ASP A 38 26.10 38.59 -22.28
CA ASP A 38 26.36 38.26 -20.87
C ASP A 38 26.26 39.46 -19.92
N LEU A 39 25.93 39.17 -18.65
CA LEU A 39 26.50 39.87 -17.49
C LEU A 39 26.38 38.96 -16.26
N ASP A 40 27.36 38.07 -16.06
CA ASP A 40 27.33 37.09 -14.96
C ASP A 40 28.33 37.47 -13.86
N THR A 41 27.91 37.37 -12.59
CA THR A 41 28.71 37.78 -11.42
C THR A 41 28.79 36.63 -10.43
N THR A 42 29.75 35.73 -10.63
CA THR A 42 29.93 34.54 -9.80
C THR A 42 30.52 34.88 -8.43
N ALA A 43 29.70 34.79 -7.38
CA ALA A 43 30.17 34.86 -6.00
C ALA A 43 30.75 33.51 -5.56
N THR A 44 32.08 33.37 -5.61
CA THR A 44 32.78 32.19 -5.07
C THR A 44 32.93 32.27 -3.55
N ALA A 45 32.35 31.31 -2.83
CA ALA A 45 32.54 31.15 -1.39
C ALA A 45 33.98 30.72 -1.06
N SER A 46 34.60 31.36 -0.06
CA SER A 46 35.89 30.95 0.50
C SER A 46 35.71 30.34 1.89
N SER A 47 35.85 29.01 1.96
CA SER A 47 35.93 28.27 3.21
C SER A 47 37.25 28.55 3.93
N SER A 48 37.18 28.89 5.22
CA SER A 48 38.36 29.08 6.08
C SER A 48 38.44 27.94 7.10
N SER A 49 39.36 26.99 6.90
CA SER A 49 39.69 25.98 7.91
C SER A 49 41.19 25.98 8.22
N SER A 50 41.50 25.69 9.47
CA SER A 50 42.78 25.89 10.16
C SER A 50 43.98 25.17 9.55
N TYR A 51 45.11 25.89 9.42
CA TYR A 51 46.43 25.27 9.39
C TYR A 51 47.05 25.23 10.79
N VAL A 52 47.45 24.03 11.21
CA VAL A 52 48.24 23.78 12.42
C VAL A 52 49.73 23.85 12.04
N VAL A 53 50.53 24.58 12.82
CA VAL A 53 52.01 24.55 12.69
C VAL A 53 52.62 24.15 14.04
N GLY A 54 53.35 23.04 14.04
CA GLY A 54 54.10 22.56 15.20
C GLY A 54 55.38 23.36 15.43
N GLY A 55 55.82 23.46 16.69
CA GLY A 55 56.97 24.26 17.09
C GLY A 55 58.26 23.45 17.35
N GLY A 56 59.38 24.17 17.31
CA GLY A 56 60.73 23.72 17.66
C GLY A 56 61.76 24.29 16.67
N GLY A 57 62.86 24.94 17.07
CA GLY A 57 63.31 25.38 18.39
C GLY A 57 64.81 25.74 18.30
N GLY A 58 65.29 26.82 18.94
CA GLY A 58 66.75 27.11 18.93
C GLY A 58 67.22 28.54 19.19
N VAL A 59 67.42 28.87 20.47
CA VAL A 59 68.55 29.62 21.11
C VAL A 59 69.22 30.89 20.51
N VAL A 60 69.51 31.82 21.43
CA VAL A 60 70.51 32.94 21.46
C VAL A 60 70.23 34.22 20.66
N GLY A 61 70.29 35.36 21.37
CA GLY A 61 70.48 36.70 20.80
C GLY A 61 69.72 37.76 21.59
N GLY A 62 70.36 38.36 22.60
CA GLY A 62 69.74 39.45 23.36
C GLY A 62 70.07 40.80 22.75
N ASP A 63 69.06 41.68 22.65
CA ASP A 63 69.24 43.11 22.92
C ASP A 63 67.91 43.80 23.23
N ASN A 64 67.97 44.95 23.90
CA ASN A 64 66.78 45.66 24.36
C ASN A 64 65.94 46.22 23.20
N ASN A 65 64.72 45.72 23.01
CA ASN A 65 63.65 46.56 22.48
C ASN A 65 62.28 46.15 23.04
N ALA A 66 61.59 47.10 23.65
CA ALA A 66 60.25 46.86 24.18
C ALA A 66 59.20 46.90 23.05
N MET A 67 58.32 45.90 23.05
CA MET A 67 56.90 46.07 22.69
C MET A 67 56.58 46.54 21.26
N THR A 68 56.48 45.63 20.27
CA THR A 68 55.65 45.87 19.04
C THR A 68 55.28 44.63 18.19
N THR A 69 54.89 43.50 18.80
CA THR A 69 54.41 42.32 18.04
C THR A 69 53.18 41.63 18.64
N THR A 70 52.09 42.37 18.89
CA THR A 70 50.69 41.85 18.90
C THR A 70 49.63 42.98 18.86
N THR A 71 49.92 44.12 18.23
CA THR A 71 49.03 45.32 18.29
C THR A 71 48.00 45.43 17.15
N SER A 72 47.93 44.46 16.23
CA SER A 72 46.97 44.50 15.09
C SER A 72 45.54 44.12 15.47
N MET A 73 45.36 43.17 16.39
CA MET A 73 44.02 42.70 16.83
C MET A 73 43.21 43.78 17.57
N ALA A 74 43.88 44.82 18.11
CA ALA A 74 43.21 45.96 18.72
C ALA A 74 42.48 46.87 17.71
N TYR A 75 42.88 46.82 16.44
CA TYR A 75 42.28 47.62 15.35
C TYR A 75 41.27 46.82 14.50
N LEU A 76 41.06 45.54 14.81
CA LEU A 76 40.11 44.64 14.14
C LEU A 76 39.13 44.03 15.16
N PRO A 77 38.16 44.82 15.67
CA PRO A 77 37.19 44.34 16.64
C PRO A 77 36.35 43.21 16.05
N GLN A 78 36.39 42.04 16.69
CA GLN A 78 35.58 40.87 16.32
C GLN A 78 34.10 40.99 16.73
N THR A 79 33.74 42.05 17.44
CA THR A 79 32.37 42.30 17.90
C THR A 79 31.50 42.75 16.72
N ILE A 80 30.81 41.79 16.11
CA ILE A 80 29.76 42.06 15.13
C ILE A 80 28.51 42.56 15.88
N VAL A 81 27.90 43.64 15.40
CA VAL A 81 26.70 44.27 16.00
C VAL A 81 25.66 44.45 14.90
N LEU A 82 24.37 44.31 15.24
CA LEU A 82 23.23 44.42 14.31
C LEU A 82 23.16 43.32 13.22
N CYS A 83 23.79 42.16 13.43
CA CYS A 83 23.73 41.01 12.50
C CYS A 83 22.95 39.80 13.07
N GLU A 84 22.03 40.04 14.00
CA GLU A 84 21.03 39.04 14.42
C GLU A 84 19.85 38.99 13.43
N LEU A 85 19.15 37.85 13.33
CA LEU A 85 17.97 37.63 12.46
C LEU A 85 16.91 38.76 12.51
N ARG A 86 16.76 39.48 13.63
CA ARG A 86 15.83 40.62 13.76
C ARG A 86 16.24 41.87 12.94
N HIS A 87 17.40 41.85 12.29
CA HIS A 87 17.91 42.93 11.43
C HIS A 87 18.20 42.45 10.00
N ASP A 88 17.96 41.16 9.69
CA ASP A 88 17.85 40.73 8.29
C ASP A 88 16.71 41.52 7.63
N GLY A 89 16.87 41.82 6.34
CA GLY A 89 15.89 42.62 5.60
C GLY A 89 14.50 41.98 5.61
N PHE A 90 13.46 42.81 5.47
CA PHE A 90 12.09 42.35 5.23
C PHE A 90 12.01 41.66 3.85
N GLU A 91 12.51 40.42 3.74
CA GLU A 91 11.87 39.44 2.87
C GLU A 91 10.48 39.20 3.47
N ASP A 92 9.44 39.34 2.64
CA ASP A 92 8.07 39.51 3.09
C ASP A 92 7.67 38.51 4.19
N CYS A 93 6.96 39.01 5.21
CA CYS A 93 6.23 38.17 6.16
C CYS A 93 5.28 37.24 5.37
N VAL A 94 5.74 36.04 5.03
CA VAL A 94 4.93 35.01 4.38
C VAL A 94 3.68 34.84 5.24
N PRO A 95 2.48 35.17 4.72
CA PRO A 95 1.33 35.43 5.59
C PRO A 95 0.87 34.14 6.27
N SER A 96 1.31 33.97 7.52
CA SER A 96 0.95 32.87 8.42
C SER A 96 -0.42 33.14 9.09
N GLY A 97 -1.42 33.35 8.25
CA GLY A 97 -2.81 33.59 8.58
C GLY A 97 -3.70 33.37 7.35
N PRO A 98 -5.01 33.16 7.53
CA PRO A 98 -5.90 32.72 6.45
C PRO A 98 -6.26 33.88 5.51
N SER A 99 -5.33 34.25 4.63
CA SER A 99 -5.64 34.81 3.33
C SER A 99 -6.02 33.68 2.37
N ASP A 100 -7.03 33.88 1.52
CA ASP A 100 -7.50 32.88 0.51
C ASP A 100 -6.44 32.54 -0.58
N THR A 101 -5.23 33.08 -0.45
CA THR A 101 -4.03 32.82 -1.25
C THR A 101 -2.89 32.14 -0.47
N GLY A 102 -3.07 31.85 0.82
CA GLY A 102 -2.10 31.15 1.66
C GLY A 102 -1.98 29.66 1.31
N LEU A 103 -1.01 28.96 1.93
CA LEU A 103 -0.80 27.53 1.76
C LEU A 103 -1.91 26.72 2.44
N VAL A 104 -3.12 26.70 1.85
CA VAL A 104 -4.27 25.92 2.35
C VAL A 104 -3.86 24.47 2.48
N SER A 105 -3.83 23.95 3.71
CA SER A 105 -3.22 22.66 4.03
C SER A 105 -4.03 21.52 3.43
N LYS A 106 -3.58 20.97 2.30
CA LYS A 106 -4.32 19.99 1.49
C LYS A 106 -4.50 18.63 2.18
N TRP A 107 -3.70 18.36 3.21
CA TRP A 107 -3.72 17.10 3.97
C TRP A 107 -5.03 16.84 4.74
N ARG A 108 -5.83 17.87 5.06
CA ARG A 108 -7.06 17.72 5.85
C ARG A 108 -8.12 16.96 5.03
N PRO A 109 -8.59 15.77 5.45
CA PRO A 109 -9.59 15.01 4.70
C PRO A 109 -10.90 15.81 4.61
N ARG A 110 -11.34 16.14 3.38
CA ARG A 110 -12.50 17.01 3.15
C ARG A 110 -13.79 16.47 3.76
N ASP A 111 -14.04 15.17 3.56
CA ASP A 111 -15.19 14.45 4.14
C ASP A 111 -14.77 13.05 4.58
N ARG A 112 -15.00 12.73 5.85
CA ARG A 112 -14.78 11.37 6.38
C ARG A 112 -15.91 10.45 5.95
N MET A 113 -15.63 9.60 4.97
CA MET A 113 -16.60 8.64 4.44
C MET A 113 -16.71 7.40 5.34
N LYS A 114 -17.85 6.72 5.28
CA LYS A 114 -18.09 5.46 5.98
C LYS A 114 -18.95 4.55 5.13
N THR A 115 -18.58 3.28 5.04
CA THR A 115 -19.44 2.23 4.48
C THR A 115 -20.42 1.75 5.53
N GLY A 116 -21.71 2.00 5.30
CA GLY A 116 -22.80 1.77 6.24
C GLY A 116 -23.57 0.48 6.04
N CYS A 117 -23.58 -0.04 4.81
CA CYS A 117 -24.33 -1.23 4.44
C CYS A 117 -23.54 -2.09 3.47
N VAL A 118 -23.65 -3.41 3.63
CA VAL A 118 -22.96 -4.40 2.80
C VAL A 118 -23.99 -5.38 2.25
N ALA A 119 -24.08 -5.47 0.93
CA ALA A 119 -24.83 -6.47 0.20
C ALA A 119 -23.87 -7.55 -0.31
N LEU A 120 -24.10 -8.80 0.09
CA LEU A 120 -23.35 -9.97 -0.36
C LEU A 120 -24.27 -10.79 -1.27
N VAL A 121 -23.94 -10.87 -2.55
CA VAL A 121 -24.63 -11.67 -3.57
C VAL A 121 -23.72 -12.82 -3.95
N LEU A 122 -24.16 -14.04 -3.69
CA LEU A 122 -23.46 -15.27 -4.05
C LEU A 122 -24.27 -16.01 -5.10
N CYS A 123 -23.65 -16.33 -6.23
CA CYS A 123 -24.24 -17.09 -7.32
C CYS A 123 -23.35 -18.31 -7.60
N LEU A 124 -23.57 -19.39 -6.87
CA LEU A 124 -22.68 -20.56 -6.77
C LEU A 124 -23.30 -21.86 -7.30
N ASN A 125 -24.63 -22.04 -7.23
CA ASN A 125 -25.36 -23.22 -7.72
C ASN A 125 -24.64 -24.57 -7.50
N ILE A 126 -24.30 -24.83 -6.23
CA ILE A 126 -23.32 -25.85 -5.85
C ILE A 126 -23.66 -27.23 -6.44
N SER A 127 -22.68 -27.84 -7.11
CA SER A 127 -22.75 -29.09 -7.90
C SER A 127 -23.20 -28.96 -9.36
N VAL A 128 -23.52 -27.75 -9.84
CA VAL A 128 -23.87 -27.49 -11.24
C VAL A 128 -22.92 -26.43 -11.80
N ASP A 129 -21.93 -26.87 -12.56
CA ASP A 129 -20.97 -25.97 -13.21
C ASP A 129 -21.62 -25.22 -14.39
N PRO A 130 -21.30 -23.92 -14.59
CA PRO A 130 -21.82 -23.15 -15.73
C PRO A 130 -21.18 -23.61 -17.05
N PRO A 131 -21.89 -23.45 -18.18
CA PRO A 131 -21.54 -24.09 -19.47
C PRO A 131 -20.23 -23.62 -20.10
N ASP A 132 -19.68 -22.49 -19.64
CA ASP A 132 -18.45 -21.86 -20.11
C ASP A 132 -17.22 -22.15 -19.23
N VAL A 133 -17.37 -22.94 -18.17
CA VAL A 133 -16.29 -23.35 -17.25
C VAL A 133 -16.12 -24.86 -17.26
N ILE A 134 -15.03 -25.33 -17.87
CA ILE A 134 -14.58 -26.73 -17.77
C ILE A 134 -13.69 -26.85 -16.53
N LYS A 135 -14.07 -27.68 -15.55
CA LYS A 135 -13.26 -27.97 -14.37
C LYS A 135 -12.51 -29.31 -14.54
N ILE A 136 -11.19 -29.26 -14.59
CA ILE A 136 -10.31 -30.44 -14.67
C ILE A 136 -9.96 -30.89 -13.24
N SER A 137 -10.04 -32.19 -12.94
CA SER A 137 -9.70 -32.71 -11.61
C SER A 137 -8.20 -32.99 -11.48
N PRO A 138 -7.51 -32.55 -10.41
CA PRO A 138 -8.01 -31.77 -9.28
C PRO A 138 -8.10 -30.26 -9.60
N CYS A 139 -9.13 -29.60 -9.08
CA CYS A 139 -9.35 -28.16 -9.26
C CYS A 139 -9.57 -27.40 -7.94
N ALA A 140 -9.40 -26.08 -7.99
CA ALA A 140 -9.86 -25.12 -6.98
C ALA A 140 -11.37 -25.27 -6.72
N ARG A 141 -11.74 -25.45 -5.44
CA ARG A 141 -13.14 -25.70 -5.01
C ARG A 141 -13.55 -25.03 -3.71
N MET A 142 -12.61 -24.69 -2.83
CA MET A 142 -12.96 -24.05 -1.56
C MET A 142 -13.54 -22.66 -1.82
N GLU A 143 -14.64 -22.34 -1.15
CA GLU A 143 -15.31 -21.04 -1.18
C GLU A 143 -15.34 -20.50 0.24
N CYS A 144 -14.76 -19.32 0.49
CA CYS A 144 -14.65 -18.70 1.80
C CYS A 144 -14.00 -19.61 2.87
N TRP A 145 -13.06 -20.47 2.44
CA TRP A 145 -12.41 -21.53 3.22
C TRP A 145 -13.32 -22.69 3.67
N VAL A 146 -14.47 -22.88 3.00
CA VAL A 146 -15.37 -24.03 3.16
C VAL A 146 -15.27 -24.91 1.93
N ASP A 147 -15.16 -26.23 2.08
CA ASP A 147 -15.37 -27.15 0.96
C ASP A 147 -16.89 -27.30 0.70
N PRO A 148 -17.41 -26.81 -0.44
CA PRO A 148 -18.84 -26.88 -0.74
C PRO A 148 -19.37 -28.31 -0.91
N PHE A 149 -18.49 -29.29 -1.15
CA PHE A 149 -18.87 -30.71 -1.31
C PHE A 149 -18.80 -31.51 -0.01
N SER A 150 -18.28 -30.92 1.08
CA SER A 150 -18.23 -31.58 2.40
C SER A 150 -19.59 -31.67 3.12
N MET A 151 -20.64 -31.07 2.56
CA MET A 151 -22.00 -31.07 3.10
C MET A 151 -23.05 -30.89 2.00
N ALA A 152 -24.34 -31.04 2.33
CA ALA A 152 -25.42 -30.85 1.36
C ALA A 152 -25.41 -29.43 0.75
N PRO A 153 -25.65 -29.26 -0.57
CA PRO A 153 -25.49 -27.98 -1.29
C PRO A 153 -26.12 -26.76 -0.62
N GLN A 154 -27.39 -26.86 -0.19
CA GLN A 154 -28.09 -25.77 0.51
C GLN A 154 -27.37 -25.34 1.80
N LYS A 155 -26.89 -26.32 2.58
CA LYS A 155 -26.17 -26.07 3.85
C LYS A 155 -24.78 -25.50 3.58
N ALA A 156 -24.11 -25.93 2.51
CA ALA A 156 -22.84 -25.38 2.07
C ALA A 156 -23.00 -23.89 1.71
N LEU A 157 -23.97 -23.56 0.86
CA LEU A 157 -24.28 -22.20 0.42
C LEU A 157 -24.58 -21.26 1.60
N GLU A 158 -25.40 -21.69 2.56
CA GLU A 158 -25.68 -20.95 3.80
C GLU A 158 -24.44 -20.77 4.69
N THR A 159 -23.54 -21.76 4.72
CA THR A 159 -22.31 -21.72 5.51
C THR A 159 -21.27 -20.80 4.88
N ILE A 160 -21.14 -20.82 3.56
CA ILE A 160 -20.27 -19.91 2.78
C ILE A 160 -20.75 -18.47 2.97
N GLY A 161 -22.04 -18.18 2.76
CA GLY A 161 -22.59 -16.82 2.93
C GLY A 161 -22.45 -16.28 4.35
N ARG A 162 -22.60 -17.13 5.38
CA ARG A 162 -22.35 -16.76 6.78
C ARG A 162 -20.86 -16.48 7.04
N THR A 163 -19.98 -17.31 6.50
CA THR A 163 -18.53 -17.17 6.66
C THR A 163 -18.05 -15.89 5.99
N LEU A 164 -18.47 -15.60 4.75
CA LEU A 164 -18.12 -14.36 4.05
C LEU A 164 -18.57 -13.11 4.82
N ASN A 165 -19.78 -13.12 5.38
CA ASN A 165 -20.27 -12.05 6.23
C ASN A 165 -19.33 -11.83 7.43
N GLN A 166 -18.99 -12.90 8.17
CA GLN A 166 -18.05 -12.83 9.30
C GLN A 166 -16.64 -12.38 8.89
N GLN A 167 -16.18 -12.67 7.67
CA GLN A 167 -14.89 -12.19 7.18
C GLN A 167 -14.92 -10.67 6.95
N TYR A 168 -15.98 -10.14 6.31
CA TYR A 168 -16.15 -8.69 6.14
C TYR A 168 -16.43 -7.96 7.46
N GLU A 169 -17.18 -8.56 8.39
CA GLU A 169 -17.54 -7.98 9.69
C GLU A 169 -16.30 -7.65 10.53
N ARG A 170 -15.19 -8.40 10.38
CA ARG A 170 -13.90 -8.10 11.01
C ARG A 170 -13.33 -6.74 10.57
N TRP A 171 -13.58 -6.32 9.34
CA TRP A 171 -13.11 -5.05 8.78
C TRP A 171 -14.07 -3.89 9.02
N GLN A 172 -15.39 -4.14 9.12
CA GLN A 172 -16.40 -3.12 9.40
C GLN A 172 -17.54 -3.64 10.30
N PRO A 173 -17.30 -3.85 11.61
CA PRO A 173 -18.27 -4.47 12.52
C PRO A 173 -19.52 -3.61 12.81
N ARG A 174 -19.56 -2.37 12.29
CA ARG A 174 -20.68 -1.42 12.50
C ARG A 174 -21.54 -1.20 11.26
N ALA A 175 -21.27 -1.89 10.15
CA ALA A 175 -22.14 -1.87 8.97
C ALA A 175 -23.33 -2.83 9.10
N LYS A 176 -24.41 -2.57 8.35
CA LYS A 176 -25.51 -3.51 8.21
C LYS A 176 -25.25 -4.49 7.06
N TYR A 177 -25.03 -5.75 7.41
CA TYR A 177 -24.86 -6.84 6.46
C TYR A 177 -26.19 -7.44 5.99
N LYS A 178 -26.24 -7.84 4.72
CA LYS A 178 -27.31 -8.60 4.09
C LYS A 178 -26.72 -9.59 3.08
N ILE A 179 -27.20 -10.83 3.13
CA ILE A 179 -26.77 -11.92 2.25
C ILE A 179 -27.94 -12.28 1.32
N SER A 180 -27.63 -12.56 0.05
CA SER A 180 -28.53 -13.09 -0.96
C SER A 180 -27.84 -14.28 -1.63
N LEU A 181 -28.45 -15.45 -1.52
CA LEU A 181 -27.88 -16.74 -1.95
C LEU A 181 -28.63 -17.21 -3.18
N ASP A 182 -27.91 -17.51 -4.27
CA ASP A 182 -28.41 -17.82 -5.61
C ASP A 182 -29.65 -16.98 -6.02
N PRO A 183 -29.62 -15.64 -5.92
CA PRO A 183 -30.82 -14.83 -5.98
C PRO A 183 -31.35 -14.59 -7.39
N THR A 184 -32.62 -14.18 -7.45
CA THR A 184 -33.27 -13.63 -8.63
C THR A 184 -33.03 -12.12 -8.78
N VAL A 185 -33.27 -11.59 -10.00
CA VAL A 185 -33.17 -10.15 -10.31
C VAL A 185 -34.01 -9.29 -9.35
N ASP A 186 -35.25 -9.70 -9.05
CA ASP A 186 -36.14 -8.98 -8.13
C ASP A 186 -35.59 -8.92 -6.70
N GLU A 187 -34.92 -9.97 -6.25
CA GLU A 187 -34.30 -10.03 -4.92
C GLU A 187 -33.07 -9.14 -4.84
N VAL A 188 -32.22 -9.13 -5.87
CA VAL A 188 -31.07 -8.21 -5.98
C VAL A 188 -31.54 -6.76 -6.06
N LYS A 189 -32.61 -6.46 -6.81
CA LYS A 189 -33.25 -5.14 -6.87
C LYS A 189 -33.75 -4.67 -5.50
N LYS A 190 -34.47 -5.54 -4.79
CA LYS A 190 -34.96 -5.28 -3.43
C LYS A 190 -33.83 -5.12 -2.42
N LEU A 191 -32.77 -5.92 -2.54
CA LEU A 191 -31.56 -5.83 -1.74
C LEU A 191 -30.89 -4.46 -1.91
N CYS A 192 -30.51 -4.12 -3.14
CA CYS A 192 -29.80 -2.88 -3.50
C CYS A 192 -30.56 -1.63 -3.06
N THR A 193 -31.83 -1.53 -3.44
CA THR A 193 -32.70 -0.39 -3.06
C THR A 193 -32.86 -0.26 -1.54
N THR A 194 -32.94 -1.38 -0.80
CA THR A 194 -33.01 -1.32 0.67
C THR A 194 -31.66 -0.94 1.29
N CYS A 195 -30.53 -1.39 0.75
CA CYS A 195 -29.20 -1.03 1.21
C CYS A 195 -28.93 0.47 1.03
N ARG A 196 -29.26 1.05 -0.14
CA ARG A 196 -29.19 2.50 -0.36
C ARG A 196 -30.13 3.26 0.58
N LYS A 197 -31.39 2.82 0.74
CA LYS A 197 -32.33 3.46 1.68
C LYS A 197 -31.83 3.46 3.13
N TYR A 198 -31.10 2.43 3.54
CA TYR A 198 -30.49 2.34 4.87
C TYR A 198 -29.26 3.26 5.00
N ALA A 199 -28.33 3.19 4.05
CA ALA A 199 -27.07 3.94 4.10
C ALA A 199 -27.25 5.45 3.93
N LYS A 200 -28.30 5.89 3.21
CA LYS A 200 -28.52 7.31 2.85
C LYS A 200 -27.31 7.85 2.07
N SER A 201 -26.52 8.75 2.68
CA SER A 201 -25.27 9.30 2.17
C SER A 201 -24.02 8.48 2.52
N GLU A 202 -24.11 7.49 3.41
CA GLU A 202 -23.00 6.54 3.64
C GLU A 202 -22.78 5.64 2.40
N ARG A 203 -21.57 5.10 2.27
CA ARG A 203 -21.21 4.20 1.18
C ARG A 203 -21.93 2.85 1.34
N VAL A 204 -22.33 2.26 0.23
CA VAL A 204 -22.82 0.86 0.16
C VAL A 204 -21.76 0.00 -0.51
N LEU A 205 -21.40 -1.14 0.10
CA LEU A 205 -20.63 -2.17 -0.57
C LEU A 205 -21.56 -3.19 -1.22
N PHE A 206 -21.29 -3.52 -2.48
CA PHE A 206 -21.90 -4.63 -3.20
C PHE A 206 -20.83 -5.65 -3.57
N HIS A 207 -20.90 -6.84 -2.99
CA HIS A 207 -20.06 -7.97 -3.33
C HIS A 207 -20.86 -8.93 -4.20
N TYR A 208 -20.29 -9.35 -5.32
CA TYR A 208 -20.84 -10.35 -6.22
C TYR A 208 -19.79 -11.43 -6.48
N ASN A 209 -20.12 -12.66 -6.11
CA ASN A 209 -19.41 -13.87 -6.53
C ASN A 209 -20.26 -14.58 -7.59
N GLY A 210 -19.67 -14.83 -8.76
CA GLY A 210 -20.34 -15.37 -9.94
C GLY A 210 -19.83 -16.76 -10.38
N HIS A 211 -19.32 -17.59 -9.48
CA HIS A 211 -18.65 -18.85 -9.87
C HIS A 211 -19.57 -19.99 -10.36
N GLY A 212 -20.87 -19.91 -10.07
CA GLY A 212 -21.91 -20.86 -10.50
C GLY A 212 -22.76 -20.40 -11.68
N VAL A 213 -22.36 -19.31 -12.35
CA VAL A 213 -23.06 -18.70 -13.47
C VAL A 213 -22.08 -18.37 -14.61
N PRO A 214 -22.56 -18.12 -15.84
CA PRO A 214 -21.68 -17.76 -16.95
C PRO A 214 -20.89 -16.46 -16.71
N LYS A 215 -19.81 -16.29 -17.46
CA LYS A 215 -19.03 -15.04 -17.50
C LYS A 215 -19.88 -13.81 -17.89
N PRO A 216 -19.55 -12.62 -17.37
CA PRO A 216 -20.20 -11.37 -17.75
C PRO A 216 -20.13 -11.11 -19.27
N THR A 217 -21.14 -10.46 -19.83
CA THR A 217 -21.25 -10.24 -21.28
C THR A 217 -20.59 -8.94 -21.72
N ALA A 218 -20.27 -8.84 -23.03
CA ALA A 218 -19.80 -7.60 -23.64
C ALA A 218 -20.84 -6.46 -23.63
N ASN A 219 -22.11 -6.77 -23.37
CA ASN A 219 -23.18 -5.78 -23.26
C ASN A 219 -23.26 -5.17 -21.84
N GLY A 220 -22.36 -5.53 -20.93
CA GLY A 220 -22.39 -5.08 -19.55
C GLY A 220 -23.48 -5.75 -18.72
N GLU A 221 -23.56 -7.08 -18.78
CA GLU A 221 -24.51 -7.88 -18.00
C GLU A 221 -23.78 -8.86 -17.07
N ILE A 222 -24.27 -8.99 -15.83
CA ILE A 222 -23.91 -10.07 -14.90
C ILE A 222 -25.05 -11.08 -14.81
N TRP A 223 -24.77 -12.32 -14.41
CA TRP A 223 -25.77 -13.39 -14.41
C TRP A 223 -26.30 -13.70 -13.01
N LEU A 224 -27.61 -13.96 -12.95
CA LEU A 224 -28.38 -14.37 -11.78
C LEU A 224 -29.26 -15.59 -12.14
N PHE A 225 -30.12 -16.05 -11.24
CA PHE A 225 -31.01 -17.20 -11.48
C PHE A 225 -32.48 -16.81 -11.70
N ASN A 226 -33.23 -17.72 -12.31
CA ASN A 226 -34.69 -17.74 -12.16
C ASN A 226 -35.11 -18.53 -10.89
N LYS A 227 -36.37 -18.38 -10.46
CA LYS A 227 -36.88 -19.00 -9.21
C LYS A 227 -36.81 -20.53 -9.17
N SER A 228 -36.63 -21.18 -10.31
CA SER A 228 -36.57 -22.63 -10.47
C SER A 228 -35.15 -23.16 -10.72
N TYR A 229 -34.14 -22.28 -10.73
CA TYR A 229 -32.74 -22.61 -11.03
C TYR A 229 -32.53 -23.35 -12.37
N THR A 230 -33.41 -23.09 -13.34
CA THR A 230 -33.38 -23.73 -14.67
C THR A 230 -32.78 -22.85 -15.76
N GLN A 231 -32.64 -21.54 -15.50
CA GLN A 231 -32.08 -20.58 -16.46
C GLN A 231 -31.25 -19.53 -15.72
N TYR A 232 -30.14 -19.15 -16.36
CA TYR A 232 -29.40 -17.94 -16.03
C TYR A 232 -30.14 -16.73 -16.61
N ILE A 233 -30.31 -15.69 -15.81
CA ILE A 233 -31.02 -14.46 -16.16
C ILE A 233 -30.01 -13.31 -16.13
N PRO A 234 -29.87 -12.52 -17.22
CA PRO A 234 -28.95 -11.40 -17.24
C PRO A 234 -29.50 -10.23 -16.43
N LEU A 235 -28.61 -9.53 -15.73
CA LEU A 235 -28.84 -8.27 -15.04
C LEU A 235 -27.89 -7.22 -15.63
N PRO A 236 -28.41 -6.22 -16.36
CA PRO A 236 -27.62 -5.09 -16.84
C PRO A 236 -26.96 -4.30 -15.70
N ILE A 237 -25.71 -3.90 -15.91
CA ILE A 237 -24.94 -3.07 -14.97
C ILE A 237 -25.57 -1.67 -14.78
N SER A 238 -26.22 -1.14 -15.81
CA SER A 238 -26.99 0.11 -15.75
C SER A 238 -28.11 0.05 -14.69
N ASP A 239 -28.83 -1.09 -14.62
CA ASP A 239 -29.89 -1.32 -13.64
C ASP A 239 -29.31 -1.41 -12.22
N LEU A 240 -28.24 -2.18 -12.03
CA LEU A 240 -27.54 -2.33 -10.75
C LEU A 240 -27.05 -0.97 -10.20
N ASP A 241 -26.38 -0.18 -11.03
CA ASP A 241 -25.92 1.18 -10.69
C ASP A 241 -27.10 2.11 -10.35
N SER A 242 -28.20 2.04 -11.11
CA SER A 242 -29.39 2.87 -10.84
C SER A 242 -30.03 2.58 -9.47
N TRP A 243 -29.93 1.35 -8.97
CA TRP A 243 -30.48 0.92 -7.68
C TRP A 243 -29.56 1.26 -6.51
N LEU A 244 -28.25 1.07 -6.69
CA LEU A 244 -27.25 1.30 -5.65
C LEU A 244 -26.84 2.76 -5.54
N LYS A 245 -26.65 3.47 -6.66
CA LYS A 245 -26.22 4.89 -6.74
C LYS A 245 -24.91 5.18 -5.97
N THR A 246 -24.43 6.41 -6.09
CA THR A 246 -23.29 6.92 -5.32
C THR A 246 -23.69 7.35 -3.89
N PRO A 247 -22.77 7.32 -2.91
CA PRO A 247 -21.43 6.70 -2.97
C PRO A 247 -21.50 5.18 -2.82
N SER A 248 -20.74 4.43 -3.60
CA SER A 248 -20.75 2.97 -3.60
C SER A 248 -19.35 2.37 -3.81
N ILE A 249 -19.19 1.10 -3.46
CA ILE A 249 -18.02 0.28 -3.79
C ILE A 249 -18.49 -1.11 -4.21
N TYR A 250 -17.90 -1.67 -5.25
CA TYR A 250 -18.25 -2.96 -5.82
C TYR A 250 -17.06 -3.91 -5.79
N VAL A 251 -17.32 -5.19 -5.50
CA VAL A 251 -16.35 -6.28 -5.54
C VAL A 251 -16.92 -7.39 -6.42
N PHE A 252 -16.24 -7.72 -7.51
CA PHE A 252 -16.64 -8.74 -8.47
C PHE A 252 -15.63 -9.89 -8.49
N ASP A 253 -15.99 -11.01 -7.84
CA ASP A 253 -15.25 -12.27 -7.91
C ASP A 253 -15.91 -13.18 -8.95
N CYS A 254 -15.39 -13.11 -10.18
CA CYS A 254 -15.82 -13.91 -11.32
C CYS A 254 -14.73 -13.89 -12.40
N SER A 255 -14.82 -14.82 -13.36
CA SER A 255 -13.99 -14.78 -14.57
C SER A 255 -14.48 -13.66 -15.52
N ALA A 256 -13.58 -13.11 -16.35
CA ALA A 256 -13.83 -11.95 -17.20
C ALA A 256 -14.39 -10.70 -16.46
N ALA A 257 -14.08 -10.52 -15.17
CA ALA A 257 -14.64 -9.44 -14.34
C ALA A 257 -14.34 -8.03 -14.87
N GLY A 258 -13.25 -7.84 -15.61
CA GLY A 258 -12.93 -6.58 -16.30
C GLY A 258 -14.01 -6.11 -17.29
N MET A 259 -14.83 -7.02 -17.85
CA MET A 259 -15.99 -6.66 -18.68
C MET A 259 -17.00 -5.79 -17.91
N ILE A 260 -17.19 -6.08 -16.61
CA ILE A 260 -18.06 -5.32 -15.72
C ILE A 260 -17.47 -3.91 -15.50
N VAL A 261 -16.16 -3.82 -15.29
CA VAL A 261 -15.46 -2.55 -15.09
C VAL A 261 -15.60 -1.65 -16.31
N ASN A 262 -15.41 -2.19 -17.52
CA ASN A 262 -15.58 -1.46 -18.77
C ASN A 262 -17.01 -0.89 -18.90
N ALA A 263 -18.04 -1.72 -18.66
CA ALA A 263 -19.44 -1.28 -18.70
C ALA A 263 -19.76 -0.16 -17.69
N PHE A 264 -19.16 -0.17 -16.49
CA PHE A 264 -19.30 0.92 -15.53
C PHE A 264 -18.58 2.21 -15.96
N ILE A 265 -17.50 2.12 -16.72
CA ILE A 265 -16.77 3.29 -17.25
C ILE A 265 -17.58 3.92 -18.39
N GLU A 266 -18.04 3.13 -19.35
CA GLU A 266 -18.90 3.59 -20.46
C GLU A 266 -20.18 4.28 -19.96
N LEU A 267 -20.82 3.72 -18.93
CA LEU A 267 -22.00 4.32 -18.28
C LEU A 267 -21.68 5.67 -17.62
N GLN A 268 -20.48 5.84 -17.06
CA GLN A 268 -20.04 7.10 -16.47
C GLN A 268 -19.82 8.17 -17.55
N ASP A 269 -19.11 7.84 -18.63
CA ASP A 269 -18.82 8.77 -19.72
C ASP A 269 -20.10 9.26 -20.41
N TRP A 270 -21.06 8.36 -20.68
CA TRP A 270 -22.36 8.73 -21.24
C TRP A 270 -23.10 9.70 -20.32
N THR A 271 -23.14 9.44 -19.00
CA THR A 271 -23.84 10.33 -18.07
C THR A 271 -23.11 11.65 -17.81
N ALA A 272 -21.78 11.70 -17.92
CA ALA A 272 -21.00 12.93 -17.85
C ALA A 272 -21.26 13.84 -19.07
N SER A 273 -21.39 13.27 -20.27
CA SER A 273 -21.66 14.03 -21.50
C SER A 273 -23.03 14.72 -21.52
N GLY A 274 -23.99 14.25 -20.70
CA GLY A 274 -25.36 14.79 -20.63
C GLY A 274 -25.59 15.91 -19.62
N SER A 275 -24.61 16.29 -18.79
CA SER A 275 -24.80 17.28 -17.72
C SER A 275 -23.60 18.22 -17.53
N SER A 276 -23.80 19.53 -17.73
CA SER A 276 -22.79 20.59 -17.53
C SER A 276 -22.45 20.88 -16.05
N GLY A 277 -22.20 19.83 -15.26
CA GLY A 277 -21.90 19.92 -13.83
C GLY A 277 -21.05 18.74 -13.38
N THR A 278 -19.75 18.97 -13.22
CA THR A 278 -18.75 17.97 -12.81
C THR A 278 -18.93 17.58 -11.34
N SER A 279 -19.83 16.64 -11.05
CA SER A 279 -19.68 15.77 -9.87
C SER A 279 -19.25 14.38 -10.33
N ALA A 280 -17.94 14.13 -10.29
CA ALA A 280 -17.38 12.81 -10.56
C ALA A 280 -18.04 11.79 -9.63
N ARG A 281 -18.63 10.74 -10.19
CA ARG A 281 -19.37 9.76 -9.40
C ARG A 281 -18.44 9.08 -8.40
N ASP A 282 -18.82 9.07 -7.12
CA ASP A 282 -18.09 8.32 -6.10
C ASP A 282 -18.42 6.82 -6.17
N CYS A 283 -18.04 6.22 -7.30
CA CYS A 283 -18.04 4.80 -7.57
C CYS A 283 -16.61 4.26 -7.43
N ILE A 284 -16.49 3.09 -6.81
CA ILE A 284 -15.22 2.36 -6.65
C ILE A 284 -15.47 0.91 -7.09
N LEU A 285 -14.61 0.35 -7.92
CA LEU A 285 -14.73 -1.02 -8.42
C LEU A 285 -13.47 -1.81 -8.09
N LEU A 286 -13.64 -3.08 -7.70
CA LEU A 286 -12.59 -4.07 -7.52
C LEU A 286 -13.04 -5.34 -8.28
N ALA A 287 -12.28 -5.77 -9.27
CA ALA A 287 -12.59 -6.91 -10.13
C ALA A 287 -11.44 -7.91 -10.11
N ALA A 288 -11.77 -9.20 -10.04
CA ALA A 288 -10.80 -10.26 -9.83
C ALA A 288 -9.79 -10.45 -10.97
N CYS A 289 -10.18 -10.13 -12.21
CA CYS A 289 -9.37 -10.39 -13.41
C CYS A 289 -9.74 -9.45 -14.56
N GLU A 290 -8.90 -9.37 -15.59
CA GLU A 290 -9.17 -8.64 -16.82
C GLU A 290 -10.29 -9.27 -17.66
N ALA A 291 -10.81 -8.51 -18.62
CA ALA A 291 -11.94 -8.90 -19.48
C ALA A 291 -11.73 -10.20 -20.27
N HIS A 292 -10.48 -10.58 -20.56
CA HIS A 292 -10.12 -11.76 -21.34
C HIS A 292 -9.65 -12.95 -20.50
N GLU A 293 -9.45 -12.74 -19.19
CA GLU A 293 -8.88 -13.74 -18.28
C GLU A 293 -9.96 -14.64 -17.66
N THR A 294 -9.51 -15.76 -17.10
CA THR A 294 -10.35 -16.70 -16.33
C THR A 294 -9.66 -16.98 -15.00
N LEU A 295 -10.44 -17.17 -13.94
CA LEU A 295 -9.90 -17.34 -12.59
C LEU A 295 -9.02 -18.61 -12.46
N PRO A 296 -8.04 -18.62 -11.54
CA PRO A 296 -7.17 -19.77 -11.32
C PRO A 296 -7.95 -21.05 -10.98
N GLN A 297 -7.69 -22.13 -11.72
CA GLN A 297 -8.30 -23.44 -11.47
C GLN A 297 -7.40 -24.40 -10.68
N SER A 298 -6.12 -24.07 -10.44
CA SER A 298 -5.17 -24.95 -9.75
C SER A 298 -5.62 -25.26 -8.32
N ALA A 299 -5.59 -26.53 -7.91
CA ALA A 299 -6.06 -27.00 -6.61
C ALA A 299 -5.24 -26.49 -5.40
N GLU A 300 -4.12 -25.80 -5.64
CA GLU A 300 -3.38 -25.07 -4.59
C GLU A 300 -4.14 -23.83 -4.08
N PHE A 301 -5.08 -23.32 -4.88
CA PHE A 301 -5.90 -22.15 -4.59
C PHE A 301 -7.32 -22.54 -4.16
N PRO A 302 -8.00 -21.73 -3.33
CA PRO A 302 -9.46 -21.74 -3.26
C PRO A 302 -10.05 -21.24 -4.60
N ALA A 303 -11.34 -21.49 -4.84
CA ALA A 303 -12.03 -20.90 -6.00
C ALA A 303 -12.17 -19.38 -5.85
N ASP A 304 -12.39 -18.90 -4.63
CA ASP A 304 -12.52 -17.48 -4.30
C ASP A 304 -11.19 -16.80 -3.95
N VAL A 305 -10.18 -16.94 -4.82
CA VAL A 305 -8.84 -16.35 -4.60
C VAL A 305 -8.91 -14.86 -4.32
N PHE A 306 -9.68 -14.13 -5.12
CA PHE A 306 -9.79 -12.68 -5.00
C PHE A 306 -10.50 -12.28 -3.70
N THR A 307 -11.66 -12.86 -3.41
CA THR A 307 -12.37 -12.66 -2.14
C THR A 307 -11.49 -13.00 -0.94
N SER A 308 -10.86 -14.18 -0.95
CA SER A 308 -9.99 -14.65 0.14
C SER A 308 -8.76 -13.75 0.34
N CYS A 309 -8.19 -13.14 -0.72
CA CYS A 309 -7.19 -12.07 -0.59
C CYS A 309 -7.78 -10.84 0.10
N LEU A 310 -8.92 -10.34 -0.39
CA LEU A 310 -9.57 -9.10 0.07
C LEU A 310 -10.10 -9.18 1.50
N THR A 311 -10.58 -10.34 1.95
CA THR A 311 -11.25 -10.50 3.24
C THR A 311 -10.41 -11.23 4.29
N THR A 312 -9.47 -12.09 3.87
CA THR A 312 -8.62 -12.92 4.75
C THR A 312 -7.14 -12.92 4.34
N PRO A 313 -6.52 -11.73 4.14
CA PRO A 313 -5.21 -11.58 3.51
C PRO A 313 -4.11 -12.43 4.15
N ILE A 314 -4.00 -12.45 5.49
CA ILE A 314 -2.93 -13.19 6.19
C ILE A 314 -3.00 -14.70 5.93
N LYS A 315 -4.21 -15.30 5.98
CA LYS A 315 -4.38 -16.73 5.73
C LYS A 315 -4.05 -17.08 4.28
N MET A 316 -4.45 -16.24 3.34
CA MET A 316 -4.13 -16.41 1.92
C MET A 316 -2.63 -16.23 1.64
N ALA A 317 -2.02 -15.15 2.14
CA ALA A 317 -0.61 -14.84 1.94
C ALA A 317 0.30 -15.96 2.46
N LEU A 318 0.05 -16.48 3.67
CA LEU A 318 0.86 -17.57 4.23
C LEU A 318 0.67 -18.89 3.47
N ARG A 319 -0.57 -19.23 3.07
CA ARG A 319 -0.82 -20.44 2.27
C ARG A 319 -0.12 -20.38 0.90
N TRP A 320 -0.18 -19.23 0.24
CA TRP A 320 0.51 -18.98 -1.04
C TRP A 320 2.03 -18.90 -0.89
N PHE A 321 2.54 -18.36 0.22
CA PHE A 321 3.97 -18.36 0.51
C PHE A 321 4.50 -19.79 0.70
N CYS A 322 3.79 -20.63 1.49
CA CYS A 322 4.19 -22.02 1.72
C CYS A 322 4.19 -22.90 0.46
N THR A 323 3.35 -22.64 -0.56
CA THR A 323 3.43 -23.41 -1.82
C THR A 323 4.67 -23.07 -2.66
N ARG A 324 5.33 -21.94 -2.40
CA ARG A 324 6.39 -21.35 -3.24
C ARG A 324 7.75 -21.21 -2.55
N SER A 325 7.80 -21.24 -1.22
CA SER A 325 9.03 -21.13 -0.43
C SER A 325 9.68 -22.50 -0.16
N LEU A 326 10.89 -22.48 0.40
CA LEU A 326 11.62 -23.68 0.82
C LEU A 326 10.90 -24.47 1.94
N LEU A 327 9.88 -23.88 2.56
CA LEU A 327 9.11 -24.49 3.66
C LEU A 327 8.02 -25.47 3.20
N ARG A 328 7.81 -25.61 1.87
CA ARG A 328 6.73 -26.43 1.28
C ARG A 328 6.67 -27.87 1.78
N GLU A 329 7.83 -28.48 2.03
CA GLU A 329 7.93 -29.88 2.46
C GLU A 329 8.04 -30.03 3.99
N SER A 330 8.35 -28.95 4.72
CA SER A 330 8.60 -28.96 6.16
C SER A 330 7.43 -28.44 7.01
N LEU A 331 6.48 -27.70 6.43
CA LEU A 331 5.32 -27.17 7.15
C LEU A 331 3.99 -27.74 6.65
N ASP A 332 3.23 -28.30 7.59
CA ASP A 332 1.83 -28.67 7.37
C ASP A 332 0.94 -27.41 7.26
N TYR A 333 0.18 -27.30 6.17
CA TYR A 333 -0.82 -26.25 5.95
C TYR A 333 -1.84 -26.11 7.09
N SER A 334 -2.12 -27.18 7.85
CA SER A 334 -3.02 -27.14 9.01
C SER A 334 -2.49 -26.27 10.17
N LEU A 335 -1.18 -25.97 10.21
CA LEU A 335 -0.60 -25.07 11.19
C LEU A 335 -1.02 -23.61 10.94
N ILE A 336 -1.23 -23.21 9.68
CA ILE A 336 -1.67 -21.85 9.31
C ILE A 336 -3.08 -21.55 9.86
N ASP A 337 -3.92 -22.56 9.98
CA ASP A 337 -5.24 -22.44 10.61
C ASP A 337 -5.20 -22.44 12.15
N ARG A 338 -4.01 -22.70 12.74
CA ARG A 338 -3.76 -22.81 14.18
C ARG A 338 -2.80 -21.74 14.72
N ILE A 339 -2.49 -20.70 13.94
CA ILE A 339 -1.59 -19.61 14.36
C ILE A 339 -2.09 -18.98 15.67
N PRO A 340 -1.28 -18.94 16.73
CA PRO A 340 -1.70 -18.44 18.03
C PRO A 340 -1.95 -16.93 18.00
N GLY A 341 -2.97 -16.50 18.76
CA GLY A 341 -3.24 -15.09 19.03
C GLY A 341 -4.50 -14.51 18.41
N ARG A 342 -4.52 -13.18 18.26
CA ARG A 342 -5.65 -12.42 17.70
C ARG A 342 -5.10 -11.29 16.83
N GLN A 343 -5.75 -11.03 15.70
CA GLN A 343 -5.36 -9.97 14.74
C GLN A 343 -5.27 -8.56 15.34
N THR A 344 -5.96 -8.31 16.46
CA THR A 344 -5.95 -7.04 17.20
C THR A 344 -4.84 -6.95 18.27
N ASP A 345 -4.23 -8.08 18.66
CA ASP A 345 -3.19 -8.12 19.70
C ASP A 345 -1.81 -8.35 19.08
N ARG A 346 -1.12 -7.23 18.87
CA ARG A 346 0.24 -7.17 18.30
C ARG A 346 1.32 -7.84 19.13
N LYS A 347 1.04 -8.26 20.36
CA LYS A 347 1.97 -9.08 21.15
C LYS A 347 1.87 -10.57 20.81
N THR A 348 0.93 -10.96 19.96
CA THR A 348 0.74 -12.34 19.50
C THR A 348 1.17 -12.48 18.04
N LEU A 349 1.67 -13.65 17.67
CA LEU A 349 2.16 -13.96 16.32
C LEU A 349 1.19 -13.51 15.20
N LEU A 350 -0.10 -13.87 15.32
CA LEU A 350 -1.13 -13.48 14.35
C LEU A 350 -1.37 -11.95 14.28
N GLY A 351 -1.28 -11.26 15.42
CA GLY A 351 -1.49 -9.81 15.49
C GLY A 351 -0.29 -9.01 15.03
N GLU A 352 0.93 -9.50 15.27
CA GLU A 352 2.15 -8.90 14.73
C GLU A 352 2.19 -9.05 13.20
N LEU A 353 1.98 -10.26 12.65
CA LEU A 353 1.87 -10.48 11.21
C LEU A 353 0.85 -9.55 10.55
N ASN A 354 -0.35 -9.45 11.12
CA ASN A 354 -1.41 -8.59 10.59
C ASN A 354 -1.01 -7.10 10.59
N TRP A 355 -0.21 -6.69 11.57
CA TRP A 355 0.29 -5.32 11.70
C TRP A 355 1.47 -5.03 10.77
N ILE A 356 2.40 -5.97 10.58
CA ILE A 356 3.47 -5.91 9.57
C ILE A 356 2.85 -5.85 8.16
N PHE A 357 1.90 -6.74 7.85
CA PHE A 357 1.16 -6.71 6.58
C PHE A 357 0.49 -5.35 6.32
N THR A 358 -0.14 -4.79 7.35
CA THR A 358 -0.75 -3.45 7.27
C THR A 358 0.30 -2.37 7.02
N ALA A 359 1.47 -2.44 7.66
CA ALA A 359 2.57 -1.50 7.45
C ALA A 359 3.15 -1.61 6.03
N VAL A 360 3.42 -2.82 5.55
CA VAL A 360 3.94 -3.08 4.19
C VAL A 360 2.97 -2.57 3.12
N THR A 361 1.70 -2.97 3.19
CA THR A 361 0.70 -2.59 2.16
C THR A 361 0.38 -1.10 2.15
N ASP A 362 0.33 -0.44 3.31
CA ASP A 362 0.15 1.02 3.41
C ASP A 362 1.39 1.78 2.89
N THR A 363 2.59 1.21 3.08
CA THR A 363 3.85 1.76 2.57
C THR A 363 3.95 1.66 1.05
N ILE A 364 3.63 0.51 0.47
CA ILE A 364 3.59 0.31 -0.98
C ILE A 364 2.61 1.30 -1.62
N ALA A 365 1.40 1.41 -1.07
CA ALA A 365 0.39 2.35 -1.55
C ALA A 365 0.86 3.81 -1.50
N TRP A 366 1.51 4.23 -0.43
CA TRP A 366 1.98 5.61 -0.30
C TRP A 366 3.13 5.96 -1.26
N ASN A 367 4.03 5.02 -1.53
CA ASN A 367 5.16 5.23 -2.44
C ASN A 367 4.76 5.17 -3.93
N VAL A 368 3.71 4.40 -4.27
CA VAL A 368 3.27 4.20 -5.67
C VAL A 368 2.15 5.15 -6.10
N LEU A 369 1.25 5.54 -5.20
CA LEU A 369 0.03 6.29 -5.56
C LEU A 369 0.21 7.82 -5.49
N PRO A 370 -0.40 8.58 -6.42
CA PRO A 370 -0.54 10.03 -6.26
C PRO A 370 -1.27 10.39 -4.95
N HIS A 371 -0.83 11.48 -4.30
CA HIS A 371 -1.31 11.89 -2.97
C HIS A 371 -2.85 11.90 -2.84
N GLU A 372 -3.57 12.54 -3.76
CA GLU A 372 -5.04 12.62 -3.75
C GLU A 372 -5.71 11.23 -3.82
N LEU A 373 -5.14 10.31 -4.61
CA LEU A 373 -5.65 8.95 -4.75
C LEU A 373 -5.38 8.13 -3.48
N PHE A 374 -4.19 8.29 -2.89
CA PHE A 374 -3.86 7.69 -1.60
C PHE A 374 -4.81 8.18 -0.49
N GLN A 375 -5.10 9.49 -0.38
CA GLN A 375 -6.06 9.99 0.60
C GLN A 375 -7.45 9.37 0.40
N ARG A 376 -7.96 9.39 -0.84
CA ARG A 376 -9.30 8.86 -1.17
C ARG A 376 -9.43 7.39 -0.81
N LEU A 377 -8.44 6.56 -1.15
CA LEU A 377 -8.55 5.10 -1.03
C LEU A 377 -8.04 4.56 0.31
N PHE A 378 -6.96 5.11 0.87
CA PHE A 378 -6.27 4.57 2.06
C PHE A 378 -6.50 5.37 3.35
N ARG A 379 -7.19 6.53 3.29
CA ARG A 379 -7.47 7.37 4.49
C ARG A 379 -8.94 7.73 4.69
N GLN A 380 -9.75 7.82 3.62
CA GLN A 380 -11.12 8.37 3.71
C GLN A 380 -12.14 7.45 4.42
N ASP A 381 -12.15 6.14 4.13
CA ASP A 381 -13.05 5.13 4.70
C ASP A 381 -12.25 3.89 5.12
N LEU A 382 -12.46 3.43 6.36
CA LEU A 382 -11.74 2.29 6.96
C LEU A 382 -11.93 0.98 6.19
N LEU A 383 -13.11 0.75 5.60
CA LEU A 383 -13.36 -0.49 4.85
C LEU A 383 -12.71 -0.42 3.46
N VAL A 384 -12.81 0.72 2.79
CA VAL A 384 -12.16 0.96 1.49
C VAL A 384 -10.64 0.85 1.63
N ALA A 385 -10.05 1.49 2.64
CA ALA A 385 -8.62 1.39 2.95
C ALA A 385 -8.19 -0.04 3.26
N SER A 386 -9.05 -0.85 3.87
CA SER A 386 -8.75 -2.25 4.12
C SER A 386 -8.82 -3.09 2.86
N LEU A 387 -9.83 -2.88 2.01
CA LEU A 387 -9.95 -3.59 0.74
C LEU A 387 -8.81 -3.23 -0.21
N PHE A 388 -8.39 -1.97 -0.30
CA PHE A 388 -7.28 -1.59 -1.19
C PHE A 388 -5.91 -2.07 -0.70
N ARG A 389 -5.62 -2.06 0.61
CA ARG A 389 -4.41 -2.73 1.16
C ARG A 389 -4.41 -4.21 0.79
N ASN A 390 -5.54 -4.88 0.95
CA ASN A 390 -5.69 -6.30 0.67
C ASN A 390 -5.73 -6.60 -0.85
N PHE A 391 -6.12 -5.63 -1.68
CA PHE A 391 -6.07 -5.70 -3.15
C PHE A 391 -4.63 -5.72 -3.68
N LEU A 392 -3.68 -5.05 -3.02
CA LEU A 392 -2.26 -5.14 -3.40
C LEU A 392 -1.73 -6.57 -3.27
N LEU A 393 -2.19 -7.30 -2.23
CA LEU A 393 -1.90 -8.73 -2.10
C LEU A 393 -2.59 -9.55 -3.19
N ALA A 394 -3.84 -9.23 -3.53
CA ALA A 394 -4.54 -9.88 -4.63
C ALA A 394 -3.78 -9.69 -5.96
N GLU A 395 -3.32 -8.48 -6.27
CA GLU A 395 -2.50 -8.19 -7.45
C GLU A 395 -1.25 -9.09 -7.49
N ARG A 396 -0.55 -9.23 -6.36
CA ARG A 396 0.67 -10.06 -6.26
C ARG A 396 0.39 -11.56 -6.41
N ILE A 397 -0.62 -12.08 -5.73
CA ILE A 397 -0.95 -13.51 -5.73
C ILE A 397 -1.54 -13.92 -7.08
N MET A 398 -2.52 -13.17 -7.59
CA MET A 398 -3.25 -13.55 -8.80
C MET A 398 -2.38 -13.46 -10.05
N ARG A 399 -1.46 -12.47 -10.14
CA ARG A 399 -0.49 -12.40 -11.24
C ARG A 399 0.39 -13.65 -11.32
N SER A 400 0.67 -14.30 -10.18
CA SER A 400 1.43 -15.56 -10.15
C SER A 400 0.68 -16.76 -10.74
N ALA A 401 -0.63 -16.60 -11.00
CA ALA A 401 -1.54 -17.57 -11.59
C ALA A 401 -2.17 -17.06 -12.91
N ASN A 402 -1.47 -16.16 -13.63
CA ASN A 402 -1.90 -15.56 -14.90
C ASN A 402 -3.27 -14.87 -14.85
N CYS A 403 -3.50 -14.10 -13.78
CA CYS A 403 -4.76 -13.41 -13.53
C CYS A 403 -4.47 -12.02 -12.95
N SER A 404 -5.08 -10.96 -13.50
CA SER A 404 -4.67 -9.57 -13.30
C SER A 404 -5.85 -8.77 -12.74
N PRO A 405 -5.93 -8.59 -11.39
CA PRO A 405 -7.01 -7.84 -10.78
C PRO A 405 -7.06 -6.39 -11.24
N VAL A 406 -8.28 -5.89 -11.49
CA VAL A 406 -8.54 -4.54 -12.00
C VAL A 406 -9.26 -3.71 -10.94
N SER A 407 -8.89 -2.44 -10.81
CA SER A 407 -9.59 -1.48 -9.92
C SER A 407 -10.06 -0.24 -10.67
N TYR A 408 -11.13 0.39 -10.17
CA TYR A 408 -11.51 1.74 -10.52
C TYR A 408 -11.64 2.59 -9.23
N PRO A 409 -10.88 3.68 -9.07
CA PRO A 409 -9.82 4.15 -9.97
C PRO A 409 -8.68 3.13 -10.15
N MET A 410 -8.02 3.17 -11.30
CA MET A 410 -6.91 2.26 -11.62
C MET A 410 -5.68 2.60 -10.78
N LEU A 411 -5.03 1.59 -10.20
CA LEU A 411 -3.73 1.74 -9.55
C LEU A 411 -2.59 1.45 -10.53
N PRO A 412 -1.40 2.08 -10.39
CA PRO A 412 -0.17 1.59 -11.00
C PRO A 412 0.21 0.21 -10.41
N PRO A 413 1.01 -0.62 -11.13
CA PRO A 413 1.37 -1.95 -10.65
C PRO A 413 2.17 -1.94 -9.34
N THR A 414 1.80 -2.80 -8.38
CA THR A 414 2.42 -2.86 -7.04
C THR A 414 3.06 -4.22 -6.71
N HIS A 415 2.77 -5.26 -7.50
CA HIS A 415 3.17 -6.66 -7.23
C HIS A 415 4.68 -6.93 -7.13
N GLN A 416 5.54 -6.09 -7.74
CA GLN A 416 7.01 -6.19 -7.74
C GLN A 416 7.70 -5.17 -6.82
N HIS A 417 6.96 -4.45 -5.97
CA HIS A 417 7.56 -3.46 -5.06
C HIS A 417 8.43 -4.14 -3.99
N HIS A 418 9.69 -3.72 -3.83
CA HIS A 418 10.69 -4.32 -2.91
C HIS A 418 10.23 -4.49 -1.45
N MET A 419 9.31 -3.66 -0.95
CA MET A 419 8.68 -3.87 0.37
C MET A 419 7.95 -5.22 0.51
N TRP A 420 7.63 -5.92 -0.58
CA TRP A 420 7.16 -7.30 -0.54
C TRP A 420 8.25 -8.29 -0.11
N ASP A 421 9.53 -8.02 -0.38
CA ASP A 421 10.65 -8.87 0.06
C ASP A 421 10.78 -8.80 1.59
N ALA A 422 10.54 -7.61 2.17
CA ALA A 422 10.46 -7.43 3.63
C ALA A 422 9.24 -8.12 4.26
N TRP A 423 8.12 -8.24 3.54
CA TRP A 423 6.99 -9.06 3.96
C TRP A 423 7.33 -10.56 3.91
N ASP A 424 7.95 -11.03 2.84
CA ASP A 424 8.31 -12.44 2.66
C ASP A 424 9.29 -12.91 3.74
N MET A 425 10.31 -12.09 4.05
CA MET A 425 11.24 -12.35 5.16
C MET A 425 10.53 -12.39 6.52
N ALA A 426 9.61 -11.45 6.80
CA ALA A 426 8.83 -11.46 8.04
C ALA A 426 7.88 -12.67 8.13
N ALA A 427 7.29 -13.10 7.01
CA ALA A 427 6.47 -14.30 6.92
C ALA A 427 7.28 -15.58 7.16
N GLU A 428 8.50 -15.68 6.61
CA GLU A 428 9.42 -16.81 6.82
C GLU A 428 9.86 -16.93 8.30
N ILE A 429 10.27 -15.80 8.91
CA ILE A 429 10.63 -15.73 10.34
C ILE A 429 9.44 -16.10 11.24
N CYS A 430 8.21 -15.74 10.86
CA CYS A 430 7.01 -16.18 11.56
C CYS A 430 6.75 -17.68 11.40
N LEU A 431 6.83 -18.19 10.17
CA LEU A 431 6.48 -19.57 9.86
C LEU A 431 7.48 -20.58 10.44
N SER A 432 8.76 -20.21 10.55
CA SER A 432 9.78 -21.03 11.22
C SER A 432 9.57 -21.17 12.74
N GLN A 433 8.96 -20.18 13.40
CA GLN A 433 8.59 -20.28 14.83
C GLN A 433 7.30 -21.09 15.06
N LEU A 434 6.43 -21.19 14.06
CA LEU A 434 5.06 -21.68 14.21
C LEU A 434 4.94 -23.14 14.73
N PRO A 435 5.77 -24.13 14.32
CA PRO A 435 5.69 -25.48 14.87
C PRO A 435 5.90 -25.51 16.39
N ILE A 436 6.95 -24.86 16.88
CA ILE A 436 7.32 -24.83 18.31
C ILE A 436 6.21 -24.16 19.13
N LEU A 437 5.67 -23.03 18.65
CA LEU A 437 4.59 -22.29 19.31
C LEU A 437 3.23 -23.00 19.30
N VAL A 438 3.05 -24.04 18.47
CA VAL A 438 1.84 -24.88 18.44
C VAL A 438 2.03 -26.15 19.28
N GLU A 439 3.25 -26.67 19.38
CA GLU A 439 3.59 -27.86 20.17
C GLU A 439 3.75 -27.56 21.67
N ASP A 440 4.42 -26.47 22.04
CA ASP A 440 4.58 -26.02 23.43
C ASP A 440 3.87 -24.67 23.69
N PRO A 441 2.74 -24.67 24.42
CA PRO A 441 2.05 -23.44 24.82
C PRO A 441 2.87 -22.49 25.71
N ASN A 442 4.02 -22.93 26.25
CA ASN A 442 4.92 -22.12 27.06
C ASN A 442 6.07 -21.51 26.24
N ALA A 443 6.22 -21.86 24.97
CA ALA A 443 7.27 -21.33 24.12
C ALA A 443 7.11 -19.80 23.94
N GLU A 444 8.20 -19.06 24.18
CA GLU A 444 8.20 -17.60 24.06
C GLU A 444 8.27 -17.17 22.59
N PHE A 445 7.20 -16.54 22.10
CA PHE A 445 7.16 -15.87 20.80
C PHE A 445 8.22 -14.76 20.73
N GLN A 446 9.10 -14.83 19.71
CA GLN A 446 10.12 -13.82 19.43
C GLN A 446 9.58 -12.80 18.41
N PRO A 447 9.44 -11.51 18.78
CA PRO A 447 8.98 -10.45 17.88
C PRO A 447 9.87 -10.30 16.64
N SER A 448 9.25 -10.01 15.49
CA SER A 448 9.96 -9.77 14.24
C SER A 448 10.88 -8.54 14.31
N PRO A 449 12.11 -8.60 13.73
CA PRO A 449 13.00 -7.44 13.68
C PRO A 449 12.49 -6.33 12.73
N PHE A 450 11.48 -6.61 11.88
CA PHE A 450 10.95 -5.73 10.83
C PHE A 450 10.86 -4.25 11.25
N PHE A 451 10.17 -3.93 12.35
CA PHE A 451 10.00 -2.51 12.74
C PHE A 451 11.32 -1.86 13.20
N THR A 452 12.26 -2.62 13.75
CA THR A 452 13.58 -2.11 14.14
C THR A 452 14.45 -1.82 12.92
N GLU A 453 14.42 -2.72 11.93
CA GLU A 453 15.13 -2.56 10.65
C GLU A 453 14.59 -1.36 9.86
N GLN A 454 13.28 -1.23 9.73
CA GLN A 454 12.64 -0.14 9.00
C GLN A 454 12.86 1.24 9.66
N LEU A 455 12.91 1.31 11.00
CA LEU A 455 13.34 2.53 11.70
C LEU A 455 14.81 2.86 11.42
N THR A 456 15.69 1.85 11.30
CA THR A 456 17.11 2.06 10.97
C THR A 456 17.29 2.51 9.53
N ALA A 457 16.52 1.98 8.58
CA ALA A 457 16.50 2.47 7.19
C ALA A 457 16.04 3.95 7.11
N PHE A 458 15.01 4.31 7.87
CA PHE A 458 14.55 5.70 7.99
C PHE A 458 15.63 6.62 8.60
N GLU A 459 16.37 6.14 9.61
CA GLU A 459 17.47 6.86 10.24
C GLU A 459 18.64 7.11 9.25
N VAL A 460 19.03 6.09 8.47
CA VAL A 460 20.04 6.23 7.39
C VAL A 460 19.59 7.23 6.32
N TRP A 461 18.31 7.24 5.97
CA TRP A 461 17.75 8.24 5.06
C TRP A 461 17.82 9.64 5.67
N LEU A 462 17.55 9.83 6.96
CA LEU A 462 17.62 11.15 7.63
C LEU A 462 19.03 11.75 7.62
N ASP A 463 20.07 10.93 7.69
CA ASP A 463 21.47 11.38 7.68
C ASP A 463 21.91 11.94 6.31
N HIS A 464 21.20 11.59 5.22
CA HIS A 464 21.57 11.94 3.84
C HIS A 464 20.42 12.59 3.03
N GLY A 465 19.23 12.72 3.62
CA GLY A 465 18.01 13.17 2.95
C GLY A 465 17.98 14.69 2.75
N SER A 466 17.21 15.14 1.77
CA SER A 466 16.92 16.56 1.53
C SER A 466 15.58 16.72 0.83
N LYS A 467 15.10 17.96 0.73
CA LYS A 467 13.86 18.32 0.02
C LYS A 467 13.84 17.90 -1.45
N ASP A 468 15.01 17.88 -2.08
CA ASP A 468 15.19 17.63 -3.52
C ASP A 468 15.35 16.14 -3.85
N LYS A 469 15.42 15.28 -2.83
CA LYS A 469 15.44 13.82 -2.97
C LYS A 469 14.04 13.24 -2.86
N LYS A 470 13.88 11.98 -3.29
CA LYS A 470 12.63 11.24 -3.09
C LYS A 470 12.27 11.19 -1.59
N PRO A 471 10.97 11.28 -1.25
CA PRO A 471 10.46 11.04 0.10
C PRO A 471 11.02 9.78 0.77
N PRO A 472 11.11 9.75 2.11
CA PRO A 472 11.53 8.56 2.85
C PRO A 472 10.43 7.50 2.79
N GLU A 473 10.72 6.39 2.12
CA GLU A 473 9.79 5.27 1.88
C GLU A 473 9.15 4.76 3.18
N GLN A 474 9.90 4.77 4.30
CA GLN A 474 9.51 4.23 5.60
C GLN A 474 8.56 5.14 6.40
N LEU A 475 8.21 6.34 5.92
CA LEU A 475 7.38 7.29 6.68
C LEU A 475 6.00 6.73 7.12
N PRO A 476 5.27 5.92 6.32
CA PRO A 476 4.07 5.23 6.76
C PRO A 476 4.34 4.16 7.84
N ILE A 477 5.52 3.51 7.81
CA ILE A 477 5.94 2.55 8.84
C ILE A 477 6.19 3.27 10.16
N VAL A 478 6.83 4.44 10.15
CA VAL A 478 7.01 5.28 11.36
C VAL A 478 5.66 5.57 12.03
N LEU A 479 4.63 5.93 11.24
CA LEU A 479 3.26 6.11 11.73
C LEU A 479 2.70 4.83 12.38
N GLN A 480 2.88 3.67 11.76
CA GLN A 480 2.46 2.38 12.35
C GLN A 480 3.19 2.10 13.67
N VAL A 481 4.48 2.42 13.77
CA VAL A 481 5.30 2.20 14.97
C VAL A 481 4.88 3.09 16.15
N LEU A 482 4.38 4.31 15.92
CA LEU A 482 3.84 5.16 16.99
C LEU A 482 2.74 4.46 17.82
N LEU A 483 2.00 3.55 17.19
CA LEU A 483 0.95 2.75 17.83
C LEU A 483 1.50 1.62 18.72
N SER A 484 2.77 1.26 18.61
CA SER A 484 3.46 0.36 19.52
C SER A 484 3.88 1.07 20.80
N GLN A 485 4.19 0.34 21.88
CA GLN A 485 4.83 0.91 23.08
C GLN A 485 6.36 0.75 23.02
N CYS A 486 6.88 -0.41 22.60
CA CYS A 486 8.32 -0.72 22.67
C CYS A 486 9.22 0.24 21.86
N HIS A 487 8.82 0.57 20.63
CA HIS A 487 9.62 1.40 19.72
C HIS A 487 9.15 2.86 19.64
N ARG A 488 8.15 3.26 20.45
CA ARG A 488 7.50 4.58 20.32
C ARG A 488 8.47 5.74 20.48
N PHE A 489 9.35 5.66 21.47
CA PHE A 489 10.29 6.74 21.76
C PHE A 489 11.25 6.97 20.58
N ARG A 490 11.89 5.90 20.07
CA ARG A 490 12.74 5.98 18.86
C ARG A 490 11.97 6.53 17.66
N ALA A 491 10.75 6.05 17.39
CA ALA A 491 9.93 6.53 16.29
C ALA A 491 9.55 8.02 16.43
N LEU A 492 9.23 8.50 17.64
CA LEU A 492 8.98 9.93 17.88
C LEU A 492 10.25 10.78 17.71
N VAL A 493 11.42 10.30 18.15
CA VAL A 493 12.70 11.01 17.98
C VAL A 493 13.06 11.14 16.50
N LEU A 494 12.96 10.05 15.73
CA LEU A 494 13.22 10.08 14.29
C LEU A 494 12.18 10.92 13.54
N LEU A 495 10.91 10.88 13.93
CA LEU A 495 9.89 11.79 13.41
C LEU A 495 10.24 13.25 13.72
N GLY A 496 10.68 13.57 14.94
CA GLY A 496 11.17 14.90 15.29
C GLY A 496 12.29 15.36 14.37
N ARG A 497 13.34 14.54 14.19
CA ARG A 497 14.43 14.80 13.25
C ARG A 497 13.92 15.08 11.83
N PHE A 498 12.94 14.31 11.34
CA PHE A 498 12.33 14.52 10.03
C PHE A 498 11.60 15.87 9.94
N LEU A 499 10.73 16.19 10.89
CA LEU A 499 9.97 17.46 10.93
C LEU A 499 10.88 18.68 11.10
N ASP A 500 12.09 18.50 11.63
CA ASP A 500 13.10 19.55 11.76
C ASP A 500 13.69 19.98 10.40
N MET A 501 13.65 19.10 9.38
CA MET A 501 14.12 19.39 8.01
C MET A 501 13.30 20.45 7.25
N GLY A 502 12.20 20.93 7.84
CA GLY A 502 11.46 22.12 7.40
C GLY A 502 10.00 21.87 6.99
N PRO A 503 9.29 22.92 6.54
CA PRO A 503 7.85 22.89 6.26
C PRO A 503 7.37 21.74 5.35
N TRP A 504 8.16 21.39 4.34
CA TRP A 504 7.86 20.31 3.39
C TRP A 504 7.79 18.93 4.05
N ALA A 505 8.63 18.66 5.06
CA ALA A 505 8.61 17.41 5.81
C ALA A 505 7.40 17.33 6.74
N VAL A 506 6.99 18.48 7.31
CA VAL A 506 5.78 18.60 8.11
C VAL A 506 4.53 18.33 7.26
N ASP A 507 4.41 18.97 6.08
CA ASP A 507 3.32 18.72 5.13
C ASP A 507 3.25 17.24 4.70
N LEU A 508 4.42 16.62 4.45
CA LEU A 508 4.50 15.21 4.06
C LEU A 508 4.10 14.24 5.19
N ALA A 509 4.48 14.53 6.44
CA ALA A 509 4.08 13.74 7.60
C ALA A 509 2.57 13.88 7.91
N LEU A 510 2.02 15.09 7.80
CA LEU A 510 0.58 15.34 7.90
C LEU A 510 -0.18 14.63 6.77
N SER A 511 0.36 14.65 5.56
CA SER A 511 -0.12 13.91 4.39
C SER A 511 -0.15 12.39 4.58
N VAL A 512 0.84 11.79 5.24
CA VAL A 512 0.81 10.35 5.60
C VAL A 512 -0.32 10.04 6.60
N GLY A 513 -0.83 11.05 7.32
CA GLY A 513 -1.94 10.96 8.27
C GLY A 513 -1.49 10.90 9.72
N ILE A 514 -0.33 11.48 10.07
CA ILE A 514 0.27 11.32 11.41
C ILE A 514 -0.46 12.07 12.52
N PHE A 515 -1.18 13.15 12.19
CA PHE A 515 -1.85 14.06 13.11
C PHE A 515 -2.73 13.38 14.19
N PRO A 516 -3.72 12.51 13.86
CA PRO A 516 -4.56 11.86 14.86
C PRO A 516 -3.79 10.96 15.84
N TYR A 517 -2.63 10.43 15.44
CA TYR A 517 -1.79 9.60 16.29
C TYR A 517 -1.03 10.43 17.31
N VAL A 518 -0.36 11.51 16.86
CA VAL A 518 0.36 12.44 17.74
C VAL A 518 -0.60 13.18 18.68
N LEU A 519 -1.81 13.53 18.21
CA LEU A 519 -2.88 14.10 19.03
C LEU A 519 -3.34 13.15 20.14
N LYS A 520 -3.49 11.85 19.84
CA LYS A 520 -3.82 10.85 20.85
C LYS A 520 -2.69 10.67 21.87
N LEU A 521 -1.43 10.80 21.46
CA LEU A 521 -0.28 10.67 22.36
C LEU A 521 -0.19 11.78 23.42
N LEU A 522 -0.80 12.96 23.22
CA LEU A 522 -0.92 13.99 24.26
C LEU A 522 -1.67 13.52 25.53
N GLN A 523 -2.45 12.44 25.44
CA GLN A 523 -3.14 11.83 26.58
C GLN A 523 -2.21 10.94 27.43
N THR A 524 -0.94 10.75 27.01
CA THR A 524 0.02 9.86 27.67
C THR A 524 0.73 10.57 28.83
N THR A 525 0.81 9.92 29.99
CA THR A 525 1.46 10.47 31.20
C THR A 525 2.96 10.19 31.28
N THR A 526 3.51 9.35 30.40
CA THR A 526 4.94 8.98 30.35
C THR A 526 5.84 10.22 30.17
N PRO A 527 6.70 10.57 31.15
CA PRO A 527 7.45 11.83 31.14
C PRO A 527 8.48 11.92 30.00
N GLU A 528 9.08 10.80 29.62
CA GLU A 528 10.07 10.68 28.53
C GLU A 528 9.53 11.18 27.18
N LEU A 529 8.23 11.01 26.92
CA LEU A 529 7.62 11.43 25.66
C LEU A 529 7.36 12.94 25.61
N ARG A 530 7.37 13.65 26.75
CA ARG A 530 6.91 15.05 26.84
C ARG A 530 7.76 15.99 25.98
N GLN A 531 9.08 15.91 26.08
CA GLN A 531 9.99 16.80 25.35
C GLN A 531 9.83 16.64 23.83
N ILE A 532 9.82 15.40 23.35
CA ILE A 532 9.70 15.12 21.92
C ILE A 532 8.29 15.41 21.37
N LEU A 533 7.23 15.18 22.15
CA LEU A 533 5.87 15.57 21.76
C LEU A 533 5.71 17.09 21.67
N VAL A 534 6.27 17.86 22.61
CA VAL A 534 6.28 19.33 22.53
C VAL A 534 6.99 19.78 21.24
N PHE A 535 8.17 19.24 20.95
CA PHE A 535 8.93 19.56 19.74
C PHE A 535 8.15 19.28 18.45
N ILE A 536 7.54 18.08 18.34
CA ILE A 536 6.69 17.70 17.19
C ILE A 536 5.51 18.67 17.04
N TRP A 537 4.83 19.01 18.14
CA TRP A 537 3.71 19.96 18.09
C TRP A 537 4.12 21.38 17.73
N THR A 538 5.30 21.85 18.18
CA THR A 538 5.87 23.12 17.74
C THR A 538 6.09 23.14 16.23
N LYS A 539 6.61 22.06 15.63
CA LYS A 539 6.81 21.97 14.18
C LYS A 539 5.49 21.94 13.40
N ILE A 540 4.48 21.22 13.90
CA ILE A 540 3.13 21.18 13.28
C ILE A 540 2.47 22.56 13.32
N LEU A 541 2.39 23.20 14.49
CA LEU A 541 1.73 24.49 14.69
C LEU A 541 2.47 25.68 14.03
N ALA A 542 3.75 25.52 13.71
CA ALA A 542 4.49 26.50 12.92
C ALA A 542 4.10 26.47 11.43
N LEU A 543 3.49 25.38 10.93
CA LEU A 543 3.00 25.27 9.56
C LEU A 543 1.48 25.48 9.46
N ASP A 544 0.70 24.79 10.29
CA ASP A 544 -0.77 24.76 10.24
C ASP A 544 -1.33 25.09 11.63
N LYS A 545 -1.94 26.27 11.75
CA LYS A 545 -2.22 26.98 13.01
C LYS A 545 -3.62 26.70 13.59
#